data_AF-A0A6N7HM84-F1
#
_entry.id   AF-A0A6N7HM84-F1
#
_cell.length_a   1.000
_cell.length_b   1.000
_cell.length_c   1.000
_cell.angle_alpha   90.00
_cell.angle_beta   90.00
_cell.angle_gamma   90.00
#
_symmetry.space_group_name_H-M   'P 1'
#
loop_
_entity.id
_entity.type
_entity.pdbx_description
1 polymer ?
#
loop_
_entity_poly.entity_id
_entity_poly.type
_entity_poly.pdbx_seq_one_letter_code
_entity_poly.pdbx_strand_id
1 'polypeptide(L)' 'DLTLDYESLAPTGDPDQVLGLHTAEPGSPAEDALRLLASWTSDPAVRTG' A
#
# COMPACT_ATOMS: atom_id res chain seq x y z
N ASP A 1 -10.42 12.24 7.77
CA ASP A 1 -9.68 11.32 8.65
C ASP A 1 -9.11 10.21 7.78
N LEU A 2 -7.86 9.80 8.02
CA LEU A 2 -7.20 8.72 7.27
C LEU A 2 -6.81 7.64 8.27
N THR A 3 -7.59 6.58 8.31
CA THR A 3 -7.37 5.42 9.19
C THR A 3 -6.97 4.23 8.34
N LEU A 4 -5.86 3.58 8.71
CA LEU A 4 -5.31 2.41 8.05
C LEU A 4 -4.96 1.36 9.11
N ASP A 5 -5.22 0.10 8.79
CA ASP A 5 -4.71 -1.02 9.56
C ASP A 5 -3.22 -1.18 9.29
N TYR A 6 -2.50 -1.72 10.27
CA TYR A 6 -1.08 -1.99 10.19
C TYR A 6 -0.78 -3.45 10.52
N GLU A 7 0.03 -4.09 9.68
CA GLU A 7 0.58 -5.41 9.92
C GLU A 7 2.09 -5.40 9.70
N SER A 8 2.83 -6.09 10.58
CA SER A 8 4.27 -6.33 10.40
C SER A 8 4.52 -7.79 10.05
N LEU A 9 5.24 -8.03 8.96
CA LEU A 9 5.60 -9.36 8.47
C LEU A 9 7.12 -9.51 8.51
N ALA A 10 7.63 -10.59 9.08
CA ALA A 10 9.05 -10.95 9.05
C ALA A 10 9.26 -12.09 8.03
N PRO A 11 9.79 -11.81 6.82
CA PRO A 11 9.97 -12.83 5.80
C PRO A 11 11.02 -13.87 6.22
N THR A 12 10.79 -15.14 5.92
CA THR A 12 11.72 -16.24 6.28
C THR A 12 13.06 -16.16 5.54
N GLY A 13 13.15 -15.38 4.46
CA GLY A 13 14.35 -15.29 3.62
C GLY A 13 15.47 -14.41 4.18
N ASP A 14 15.14 -13.47 5.07
CA ASP A 14 16.11 -12.56 5.70
C ASP A 14 15.63 -12.21 7.12
N PRO A 15 16.35 -12.65 8.18
CA PRO A 15 15.94 -12.44 9.57
C PRO A 15 16.04 -10.99 10.05
N ASP A 16 16.79 -10.14 9.35
CA ASP A 16 16.94 -8.72 9.68
C ASP A 16 15.92 -7.83 8.95
N GLN A 17 15.11 -8.42 8.07
CA GLN A 17 14.09 -7.70 7.30
C GLN A 17 12.71 -7.77 7.96
N VAL A 18 12.03 -6.61 8.03
CA VAL A 18 10.62 -6.52 8.41
C VAL A 18 9.86 -5.70 7.37
N LEU A 19 8.71 -6.22 6.93
CA LEU A 19 7.79 -5.53 6.03
C LEU A 19 6.65 -4.94 6.85
N GLY A 20 6.47 -3.63 6.76
CA GLY A 20 5.27 -2.96 7.27
C GLY A 20 4.23 -2.85 6.17
N LEU A 21 3.04 -3.39 6.39
CA LEU A 21 1.90 -3.29 5.49
C LEU A 21 0.86 -2.36 6.11
N HIS A 22 0.40 -1.39 5.31
CA HIS A 22 -0.70 -0.51 5.66
C HIS A 22 -1.87 -0.75 4.70
N THR A 23 -3.05 -1.03 5.23
CA THR A 23 -4.25 -1.31 4.43
C THR A 23 -5.40 -0.41 4.84
N ALA A 24 -6.24 0.00 3.89
CA ALA A 24 -7.51 0.62 4.17
C ALA A 24 -8.60 -0.46 4.20
N GLU A 25 -9.56 -0.32 5.12
CA GLU A 25 -10.77 -1.15 5.12
C GLU A 25 -11.52 -0.98 3.78
N PRO A 26 -11.99 -2.07 3.15
CA PRO A 26 -12.75 -1.99 1.91
C PRO A 26 -14.01 -1.12 2.02
N GLY A 27 -14.23 -0.25 1.03
CA GLY A 27 -15.34 0.71 0.97
C GLY A 27 -15.19 1.90 1.91
N SER A 28 -14.07 2.02 2.63
CA SER A 28 -13.84 3.16 3.53
C SER A 28 -13.42 4.42 2.76
N PRO A 29 -13.63 5.63 3.34
CA PRO A 29 -13.09 6.87 2.77
C PRO A 29 -11.57 6.85 2.60
N ALA A 30 -10.86 6.05 3.40
CA ALA A 30 -9.41 5.88 3.28
C ALA A 30 -9.03 5.11 2.00
N GLU A 31 -9.84 4.12 1.58
CA GLU A 31 -9.63 3.42 0.31
C GLU A 31 -9.72 4.41 -0.87
N ASP A 32 -10.74 5.27 -0.89
CA ASP A 32 -10.93 6.27 -1.95
C ASP A 32 -9.78 7.27 -1.99
N ALA A 33 -9.31 7.72 -0.82
CA ALA A 33 -8.17 8.62 -0.72
C ALA A 33 -6.87 7.97 -1.24
N LEU A 34 -6.60 6.70 -0.87
CA LEU A 34 -5.45 5.96 -1.39
C LEU A 34 -5.55 5.74 -2.90
N ARG A 35 -6.76 5.46 -3.44
CA ARG A 35 -6.98 5.31 -4.88
C ARG A 35 -6.71 6.61 -5.64
N LEU A 36 -7.11 7.76 -5.07
CA LEU A 36 -6.79 9.07 -5.63
C LEU A 36 -5.27 9.30 -5.67
N LEU A 37 -4.57 9.06 -4.57
CA LEU A 37 -3.11 9.19 -4.51
C LEU A 37 -2.41 8.28 -5.52
N ALA A 38 -2.85 7.02 -5.62
CA ALA A 38 -2.32 6.06 -6.58
C ALA A 38 -2.49 6.52 -8.04
N SER A 39 -3.58 7.26 -8.34
CA SER A 39 -3.80 7.80 -9.68
C SER A 39 -2.77 8.86 -10.09
N TRP A 40 -2.17 9.57 -9.12
CA TRP A 40 -1.13 10.57 -9.39
C TRP A 40 0.22 9.93 -9.69
N THR A 41 0.48 8.78 -9.09
CA THR A 41 1.75 8.05 -9.23
C THR A 41 1.69 6.97 -10.30
N SER A 42 0.52 6.73 -10.89
CA SER A 42 0.34 5.79 -11.99
C SER A 42 0.91 6.38 -13.28
N ASP A 43 2.24 6.37 -13.39
CA ASP A 43 2.92 6.73 -14.64
C ASP A 43 2.59 5.67 -15.71
N PRO A 44 1.99 6.04 -16.86
CA PRO A 44 1.74 5.10 -17.96
C PRO A 44 3.01 4.48 -18.55
N ALA A 45 4.21 4.98 -18.23
CA ALA A 45 5.48 4.49 -18.77
C ALA A 45 5.85 3.04 -18.35
N VAL A 46 5.25 2.48 -17.30
CA VAL A 46 5.56 1.09 -16.85
C VAL A 46 4.81 0.00 -17.63
N ARG A 47 4.16 0.34 -18.76
CA ARG A 47 3.54 -0.64 -19.69
C ARG A 47 4.31 -0.85 -20.99
N THR A 48 5.59 -0.47 -21.11
CA THR A 48 6.35 -0.85 -22.31
C THR A 48 7.81 -1.14 -21.98
N GLY A 49 8.14 -2.44 -22.00
CA GLY A 49 9.46 -3.02 -21.87
C GLY A 49 9.37 -4.53 -21.97
#